data_AF-A0A2W6ABG4-F1
#
_entry.id   AF-A0A2W6ABG4-F1
#
_cell.length_a   1.000
_cell.length_b   1.000
_cell.length_c   1.000
_cell.angle_alpha   90.00
_cell.angle_beta   90.00
_cell.angle_gamma   90.00
#
_symmetry.space_group_name_H-M   'P 1'
#
loop_
_entity.id
_entity.type
_entity.pdbx_description
1 polymer ?
#
loop_
_entity_poly.entity_id
_entity_poly.type
_entity_poly.pdbx_seq_one_letter_code
_entity_poly.pdbx_strand_id
1 'polypeptide(L)' 'MAYGKNTKKAQQRETTPPALIAWHVLERGEKKFWNRIGAAWEHEDGDGLTLQLDLFPVADGRIVLRKPKEDDGA' A
#
# COMPACT_ATOMS: atom_id res chain seq x y z
N MET A 1 -34.12 27.00 -24.09
CA MET A 1 -33.57 27.34 -22.76
C MET A 1 -32.97 26.10 -22.11
N ALA A 2 -31.76 26.25 -21.58
CA ALA A 2 -31.00 25.44 -20.60
C ALA A 2 -31.05 23.90 -20.66
N TYR A 3 -30.01 23.31 -21.25
CA TYR A 3 -29.58 21.94 -20.94
C TYR A 3 -29.05 21.88 -19.49
N GLY A 4 -29.63 21.01 -18.68
CA GLY A 4 -29.18 20.72 -17.31
C GLY A 4 -27.77 20.13 -17.31
N LYS A 5 -26.89 20.73 -16.52
CA LYS A 5 -25.49 20.31 -16.36
C LYS A 5 -25.44 19.03 -15.53
N ASN A 6 -25.19 17.89 -16.16
CA ASN A 6 -24.90 16.63 -15.48
C ASN A 6 -23.48 16.69 -14.90
N THR A 7 -23.36 17.04 -13.62
CA THR A 7 -22.12 16.91 -12.86
C THR A 7 -21.84 15.44 -12.60
N LYS A 8 -21.03 14.82 -13.47
CA LYS A 8 -20.34 13.59 -13.10
C LYS A 8 -19.35 13.94 -12.00
N LYS A 9 -19.73 13.75 -10.73
CA LYS A 9 -18.73 13.49 -9.69
C LYS A 9 -18.03 12.21 -10.15
N ALA A 10 -16.78 12.35 -10.59
CA ALA A 10 -15.91 11.19 -10.72
C ALA A 10 -15.98 10.48 -9.37
N GLN A 11 -16.41 9.23 -9.38
CA GLN A 11 -16.33 8.36 -8.22
C GLN A 11 -14.85 8.29 -7.88
N GLN A 12 -14.39 9.16 -6.98
CA GLN A 12 -13.14 9.00 -6.29
C GLN A 12 -13.33 7.64 -5.62
N ARG A 13 -12.75 6.59 -6.20
CA ARG A 13 -12.65 5.32 -5.50
C ARG A 13 -12.01 5.72 -4.18
N GLU A 14 -12.75 5.62 -3.09
CA GLU A 14 -12.19 5.69 -1.75
C GLU A 14 -11.30 4.45 -1.62
N THR A 15 -10.19 4.44 -2.34
CA THR A 15 -9.10 3.49 -2.11
C THR A 15 -8.52 4.00 -0.82
N THR A 16 -9.03 3.50 0.31
CA THR A 16 -8.45 3.73 1.63
C THR A 16 -6.94 3.62 1.48
N PRO A 17 -6.19 4.68 1.76
CA PRO A 17 -4.75 4.63 1.60
C PRO A 17 -4.20 3.54 2.51
N PRO A 18 -3.17 2.80 2.07
CA PRO A 18 -2.59 1.75 2.89
C PRO A 18 -2.03 2.33 4.19
N ALA A 19 -2.41 1.72 5.32
CA ALA A 19 -1.89 2.06 6.63
C ALA A 19 -0.38 1.74 6.72
N LEU A 20 0.04 0.64 6.10
CA LEU A 20 1.44 0.22 6.04
C LEU A 20 1.78 -0.30 4.63
N ILE A 21 3.04 -0.14 4.23
CA ILE A 21 3.63 -0.74 3.03
C ILE A 21 4.43 -1.98 3.44
N ALA A 22 4.26 -3.08 2.69
CA ALA A 22 5.00 -4.31 2.88
C ALA A 22 6.29 -4.31 2.06
N TRP A 23 7.41 -4.46 2.78
CA TRP A 23 8.74 -4.51 2.22
C TRP A 23 9.38 -5.87 2.47
N HIS A 24 9.84 -6.53 1.41
CA HIS A 24 10.78 -7.64 1.55
C HIS A 24 12.18 -7.08 1.75
N VAL A 25 12.78 -7.41 2.89
CA VAL A 25 14.14 -7.01 3.25
C VAL A 25 15.05 -8.22 3.09
N LEU A 26 15.98 -8.09 2.15
CA LEU A 26 17.01 -9.06 1.86
C LEU A 26 18.35 -8.54 2.33
N GLU A 27 19.05 -9.33 3.14
CA GLU A 27 20.43 -9.05 3.54
C GLU A 27 21.36 -9.99 2.77
N ARG A 28 22.32 -9.42 2.04
CA ARG A 28 23.31 -10.15 1.24
C ARG A 28 24.69 -9.56 1.53
N GLY A 29 25.44 -10.24 2.40
CA GLY A 29 26.68 -9.71 2.96
C GLY A 29 26.40 -8.41 3.71
N GLU A 30 27.09 -7.34 3.34
CA GLU A 30 26.94 -6.01 3.95
C GLU A 30 25.79 -5.17 3.35
N LYS A 31 25.14 -5.66 2.28
CA LYS A 31 24.10 -4.89 1.57
C LYS A 31 22.69 -5.30 2.01
N LYS A 32 21.81 -4.31 2.15
CA LYS A 32 20.37 -4.50 2.42
C LYS A 32 19.54 -4.02 1.24
N PHE A 33 18.73 -4.92 0.69
CA PHE A 33 17.80 -4.62 -0.40
C PHE A 33 16.38 -4.53 0.16
N TRP A 34 15.67 -3.48 -0.23
CA TRP A 34 14.30 -3.22 0.19
C TRP A 34 13.40 -3.24 -1.05
N ASN A 35 12.61 -4.29 -1.19
CA ASN A 35 11.69 -4.44 -2.31
C ASN A 35 10.26 -4.24 -1.80
N ARG A 36 9.50 -3.33 -2.40
CA ARG A 36 8.07 -3.20 -2.09
C ARG A 36 7.34 -4.39 -2.72
N ILE A 37 6.63 -5.16 -1.90
CA ILE A 37 5.94 -6.38 -2.33
C ILE A 37 4.42 -6.34 -2.08
N GLY A 38 3.92 -5.30 -1.42
CA GLY A 38 2.50 -5.14 -1.13
C GLY A 38 2.22 -4.01 -0.15
N ALA A 39 1.06 -4.09 0.49
CA ALA A 39 0.62 -3.13 1.48
C ALA A 39 -0.41 -3.74 2.44
N ALA A 40 -0.65 -3.07 3.57
CA ALA A 40 -1.62 -3.47 4.57
C ALA A 40 -2.56 -2.31 4.91
N TRP A 41 -3.81 -2.67 5.18
CA TRP A 41 -4.91 -1.79 5.56
C TRP A 41 -5.50 -2.24 6.88
N GLU A 42 -6.17 -1.34 7.59
CA GLU A 42 -6.98 -1.73 8.75
C GLU A 42 -8.01 -2.79 8.35
N HIS A 43 -8.14 -3.82 9.18
CA HIS A 43 -9.11 -4.86 8.93
C HIS A 43 -10.53 -4.35 9.19
N GLU A 44 -11.53 -4.94 8.53
CA GLU A 44 -12.92 -4.47 8.56
C GLU A 44 -13.57 -4.64 9.95
N ASP A 45 -13.07 -5.58 10.74
CA ASP A 45 -13.50 -5.80 12.13
C ASP A 45 -12.89 -4.80 13.12
N GLY A 46 -11.95 -3.96 12.66
CA GLY A 46 -11.21 -3.00 13.48
C GLY A 46 -10.15 -3.60 14.40
N ASP A 47 -9.93 -4.92 14.36
CA ASP A 47 -8.96 -5.64 15.21
C ASP A 47 -7.93 -6.38 14.36
N GLY A 48 -7.14 -5.61 13.62
CA GLY A 48 -6.01 -6.13 12.89
C GLY A 48 -5.73 -5.39 11.59
N LEU A 49 -4.96 -6.05 10.73
CA LEU A 49 -4.60 -5.54 9.43
C LEU A 49 -4.83 -6.62 8.36
N THR A 50 -5.45 -6.21 7.26
CA THR A 50 -5.49 -6.98 6.02
C THR A 50 -4.19 -6.73 5.25
N LEU A 51 -3.34 -7.73 5.10
CA LEU A 51 -2.11 -7.67 4.27
C LEU A 51 -2.39 -8.22 2.87
N GLN A 52 -2.22 -7.38 1.85
CA GLN A 52 -2.24 -7.82 0.44
C GLN A 52 -0.82 -7.80 -0.14
N LEU A 53 -0.42 -8.91 -0.74
CA LEU A 53 0.86 -9.07 -1.41
C LEU A 53 0.65 -9.21 -2.91
N ASP A 54 1.34 -8.36 -3.67
CA ASP A 54 1.39 -8.46 -5.13
C ASP A 54 2.42 -9.53 -5.54
N LEU A 55 3.47 -9.69 -4.74
CA LEU A 55 4.52 -10.68 -4.93
C LEU A 55 4.82 -11.42 -3.62
N PHE A 56 4.98 -12.74 -3.72
CA PHE A 56 5.42 -13.57 -2.61
C PHE A 56 6.93 -13.82 -2.71
N PRO A 57 7.72 -13.43 -1.70
CA PRO A 57 9.15 -13.73 -1.70
C PRO A 57 9.37 -15.23 -1.47
N VAL A 58 9.98 -15.91 -2.45
CA VAL A 58 10.32 -17.34 -2.39
C VAL A 58 11.71 -17.62 -1.80
N ALA A 59 12.51 -16.57 -1.65
CA ALA A 59 13.86 -16.63 -1.09
C ALA A 59 13.86 -16.19 0.38
N ASP A 60 14.92 -16.59 1.11
CA ASP A 60 15.19 -16.14 2.48
C ASP A 60 15.04 -14.64 2.66
N GLY A 61 14.67 -14.18 3.86
CA GLY A 61 14.51 -12.76 4.18
C GLY A 61 13.36 -12.52 5.15
N ARG A 62 12.98 -11.25 5.33
CA ARG A 62 11.84 -10.87 6.18
C ARG A 62 10.92 -9.88 5.48
N ILE A 63 9.62 -9.98 5.77
CA ILE A 63 8.64 -8.97 5.38
C ILE A 63 8.51 -7.96 6.52
N VAL A 64 8.68 -6.69 6.22
CA VAL A 64 8.60 -5.59 7.17
C VAL A 64 7.49 -4.65 6.73
N LEU A 65 6.53 -4.40 7.63
CA LEU A 65 5.47 -3.42 7.41
C LEU A 65 5.91 -2.06 7.97
N ARG A 66 5.83 -1.02 7.16
CA ARG A 66 6.23 0.36 7.54
C ARG A 66 5.18 1.34 7.06
N LYS A 67 4.96 2.41 7.83
CA LYS A 67 4.12 3.53 7.36
C LYS A 67 4.65 4.01 6.00
N PRO A 68 3.77 4.37 5.05
CA PRO A 68 4.20 5.09 3.86
C PRO A 68 5.06 6.27 4.31
N LYS A 69 6.21 6.47 3.67
CA LYS A 69 6.91 7.74 3.83
C LYS A 69 5.96 8.81 3.30
N GLU A 70 5.80 9.89 4.04
CA GLU A 70 5.19 11.10 3.48
C GLU A 70 6.04 11.46 2.25
N ASP A 71 5.49 11.19 1.08
CA ASP A 71 5.98 11.78 -0.15
C ASP A 71 5.68 13.26 0.05
N ASP A 72 6.70 14.06 0.38
CA ASP A 72 6.66 15.52 0.21
C ASP A 72 6.20 15.72 -1.24
N GLY A 73 4.92 16.04 -1.39
CA GLY A 73 4.21 15.93 -2.64
C GLY A 73 4.84 16.76 -3.75
N ALA A 74 4.62 16.27 -4.98
CA ALA A 74 4.82 16.97 -6.24
C ALA A 74 4.42 18.45 -6.23
#